data_AF-A0A478FQQ0-F1
#
_entry.id   AF-A0A478FQQ0-F1
#
_cell.length_a   1.000
_cell.length_b   1.000
_cell.length_c   1.000
_cell.angle_alpha   90.00
_cell.angle_beta   90.00
_cell.angle_gamma   90.00
#
_symmetry.space_group_name_H-M   'P 1'
#
loop_
_entity.id
_entity.type
_entity.pdbx_description
1 polymer ?
#
loop_
_entity_poly.entity_id
_entity_poly.type
_entity_poly.pdbx_seq_one_letter_code
_entity_poly.pdbx_strand_id
1 'polypeptide(L)'
;MFSPVKFAAIAASLVIGGSLILGAAQLNSVPFTIEEARKAGYVEEYLSNTGTYGVDTFGETYQKYLVGTNSSNNWWWARREKKFFDLREAPKGNLFKNLYEKNGQEVDKFESLKKVCMNIYSTPKNNVLKEDELSAFRFCSPLGKKKFSQFH
;
A
#
# COMPACT_ATOMS: atom_id res chain seq x y z
N MET A 1 46.67 -58.88 -20.64
CA MET A 1 47.25 -57.70 -19.95
C MET A 1 46.12 -56.76 -19.59
N PHE A 2 45.98 -56.50 -18.29
CA PHE A 2 44.93 -55.67 -17.67
C PHE A 2 45.18 -54.18 -17.89
N SER A 3 44.12 -53.38 -18.03
CA SER A 3 43.92 -52.01 -17.44
C SER A 3 42.76 -51.24 -18.14
N PRO A 4 42.13 -50.22 -17.54
CA PRO A 4 41.07 -50.39 -16.56
C PRO A 4 39.78 -49.60 -16.90
N VAL A 5 38.73 -49.93 -16.15
CA VAL A 5 37.37 -49.37 -16.13
C VAL A 5 37.37 -47.86 -15.88
N LYS A 6 36.64 -47.09 -16.72
CA LYS A 6 36.28 -45.70 -16.43
C LYS A 6 34.87 -45.66 -15.84
N PHE A 7 34.80 -45.35 -14.54
CA PHE A 7 33.55 -45.07 -13.84
C PHE A 7 32.94 -43.76 -14.34
N ALA A 8 31.73 -43.82 -14.89
CA ALA A 8 30.93 -42.65 -15.20
C ALA A 8 30.21 -42.19 -13.93
N ALA A 9 30.59 -41.04 -13.40
CA ALA A 9 29.89 -40.39 -12.29
C ALA A 9 28.60 -39.75 -12.83
N ILE A 10 27.45 -40.24 -12.37
CA ILE A 10 26.13 -39.64 -12.62
C ILE A 10 25.98 -38.49 -11.62
N ALA A 11 26.16 -37.26 -12.08
CA ALA A 11 25.84 -36.07 -11.30
C ALA A 11 24.31 -35.90 -11.26
N ALA A 12 23.67 -36.38 -10.20
CA ALA A 12 22.27 -36.06 -9.92
C ALA A 12 22.19 -34.61 -9.41
N SER A 13 21.87 -33.68 -10.31
CA SER A 13 21.54 -32.30 -9.94
C SER A 13 20.21 -32.29 -9.19
N LEU A 14 20.27 -32.31 -7.86
CA LEU A 14 19.14 -31.99 -7.00
C LEU A 14 18.86 -30.49 -7.17
N VAL A 15 18.02 -30.13 -8.15
CA VAL A 15 17.34 -28.83 -8.16
C VAL A 15 16.34 -28.90 -7.01
N ILE A 16 16.83 -28.57 -5.81
CA ILE A 16 15.98 -28.20 -4.70
C ILE A 16 15.31 -26.92 -5.18
N GLY A 17 14.14 -27.08 -5.79
CA GLY A 17 13.13 -26.04 -5.98
C GLY A 17 12.63 -25.62 -4.60
N GLY A 18 13.54 -25.12 -3.78
CA GLY A 18 13.26 -24.47 -2.52
C GLY A 18 12.66 -23.14 -2.88
N SER A 19 11.35 -23.12 -3.09
CA SER A 19 10.58 -21.93 -2.79
C SER A 19 10.81 -21.65 -1.31
N LEU A 20 11.80 -20.80 -1.01
CA LEU A 20 11.86 -20.08 0.24
C LEU A 20 10.56 -19.28 0.31
N ILE A 21 9.50 -19.91 0.82
CA ILE A 21 8.38 -19.20 1.39
C ILE A 21 8.98 -18.59 2.65
N LEU A 22 9.55 -17.40 2.49
CA LEU A 22 9.75 -16.43 3.56
C LEU A 22 8.35 -16.07 4.08
N GLY A 23 7.76 -17.01 4.81
CA GLY A 23 6.67 -16.79 5.74
C GLY A 23 7.25 -16.04 6.93
N ALA A 24 7.71 -14.81 6.69
CA ALA A 24 8.00 -13.90 7.77
C ALA A 24 6.68 -13.70 8.51
N ALA A 25 6.68 -14.04 9.80
CA ALA A 25 5.62 -13.73 10.71
C ALA A 25 5.29 -12.23 10.59
N GLN A 26 4.25 -11.89 9.80
CA GLN A 26 3.67 -10.57 9.82
C GLN A 26 2.86 -10.48 11.11
N LEU A 27 3.58 -10.31 12.22
CA LEU A 27 3.06 -9.75 13.46
C LEU A 27 2.22 -8.53 13.09
N ASN A 28 1.15 -8.30 13.86
CA ASN A 28 0.17 -7.23 13.70
C ASN A 28 0.78 -5.81 13.83
N SER A 29 1.80 -5.48 13.05
CA SER A 29 2.39 -4.15 13.00
C SER A 29 1.35 -3.21 12.40
N VAL A 30 1.11 -2.11 13.08
CA VAL A 30 0.34 -0.99 12.53
C VAL A 30 1.28 -0.27 11.54
N PRO A 31 0.84 0.09 10.32
CA PRO A 31 1.70 0.87 9.42
C PRO A 31 1.97 2.25 10.03
N PHE A 32 3.08 2.87 9.65
CA PHE A 32 3.36 4.23 10.07
C PHE A 32 2.36 5.19 9.43
N THR A 33 1.82 6.10 10.24
CA THR A 33 1.10 7.28 9.74
C THR A 33 2.06 8.24 9.02
N ILE A 34 1.53 9.24 8.31
CA ILE A 34 2.36 10.27 7.65
C ILE A 34 3.26 10.96 8.68
N GLU A 35 2.72 11.32 9.86
CA GLU A 35 3.50 11.97 10.92
C GLU A 35 4.61 11.06 11.45
N GLU A 36 4.29 9.81 11.78
CA GLU A 36 5.27 8.85 12.31
C GLU A 36 6.36 8.53 11.29
N ALA A 37 5.98 8.37 10.02
CA ALA A 37 6.92 8.11 8.94
C ALA A 37 7.95 9.25 8.81
N ARG A 38 7.47 10.51 8.83
CA ARG A 38 8.33 11.69 8.78
C ARG A 38 9.24 11.79 10.00
N LYS A 39 8.72 11.53 11.21
CA LYS A 39 9.52 11.50 12.45
C LYS A 39 10.62 10.43 12.42
N ALA A 40 10.37 9.32 11.75
CA ALA A 40 11.35 8.25 11.55
C ALA A 40 12.31 8.52 10.37
N GLY A 41 12.18 9.65 9.67
CA GLY A 41 13.04 10.02 8.54
C GLY A 41 12.69 9.32 7.22
N TYR A 42 11.52 8.69 7.12
CA TYR A 42 11.05 8.11 5.86
C TYR A 42 10.53 9.19 4.92
N VAL A 43 10.91 9.08 3.65
CA VAL A 43 10.45 9.96 2.58
C VAL A 43 9.23 9.35 1.90
N GLU A 44 8.18 10.13 1.77
CA GLU A 44 6.96 9.77 1.03
C GLU A 44 7.28 9.70 -0.47
N GLU A 45 6.82 8.65 -1.14
CA GLU A 45 7.29 8.24 -2.49
C GLU A 45 7.06 9.29 -3.60
N TYR A 46 6.22 10.30 -3.36
CA TYR A 46 5.84 11.32 -4.34
C TYR A 46 6.21 12.75 -3.94
N LEU A 47 6.74 12.93 -2.73
CA LEU A 47 7.12 14.26 -2.26
C LEU A 47 8.52 14.54 -2.78
N SER A 48 8.55 15.07 -4.01
CA SER A 48 9.75 15.17 -4.82
C SER A 48 10.86 16.04 -4.23
N ASN A 49 10.61 16.86 -3.19
CA ASN A 49 11.64 17.56 -2.40
C ASN A 49 11.12 18.25 -1.11
N THR A 50 9.81 18.37 -0.91
CA THR A 50 9.24 19.19 0.19
C THR A 50 9.09 18.44 1.51
N GLY A 51 9.06 17.11 1.49
CA GLY A 51 8.73 16.27 2.65
C GLY A 51 7.28 16.43 3.16
N THR A 52 6.53 17.40 2.65
CA THR A 52 5.13 17.69 2.98
C THR A 52 4.22 17.64 1.76
N TYR A 53 2.94 17.32 1.98
CA TYR A 53 1.92 17.32 0.92
C TYR A 53 1.52 18.74 0.47
N GLY A 54 2.07 19.77 1.11
CA GLY A 54 1.67 21.17 0.96
C GLY A 54 0.89 21.67 2.17
N VAL A 55 0.93 22.99 2.41
CA VAL A 55 0.19 23.65 3.49
C VAL A 55 -1.32 23.52 3.23
N ASP A 56 -2.10 23.28 4.28
CA ASP A 56 -3.56 23.14 4.25
C ASP A 56 -4.12 22.03 3.34
N THR A 57 -3.27 21.08 2.95
CA THR A 57 -3.71 19.89 2.23
C THR A 57 -4.35 18.89 3.17
N PHE A 58 -5.17 17.99 2.62
CA PHE A 58 -5.85 16.95 3.38
C PHE A 58 -4.85 16.04 4.11
N GLY A 59 -3.77 15.65 3.43
CA GLY A 59 -2.71 14.81 3.98
C GLY A 59 -2.00 15.47 5.15
N GLU A 60 -1.72 16.78 5.04
CA GLU A 60 -1.07 17.54 6.12
C GLU A 60 -2.00 17.76 7.32
N THR A 61 -3.26 18.08 7.06
CA THR A 61 -4.30 18.30 8.09
C THR A 61 -4.50 17.04 8.94
N TYR A 62 -4.51 15.86 8.30
CA TYR A 62 -4.84 14.60 8.93
C TYR A 62 -3.65 13.63 9.00
N GLN A 63 -2.42 14.13 8.99
CA GLN A 63 -1.19 13.33 8.95
C GLN A 63 -1.05 12.30 10.08
N LYS A 64 -1.73 12.52 11.21
CA LYS A 64 -1.75 11.60 12.38
C LYS A 64 -2.64 10.37 12.18
N TYR A 65 -3.50 10.41 11.17
CA TYR A 65 -4.56 9.41 10.96
C TYR A 65 -4.44 8.69 9.62
N LEU A 66 -3.63 9.20 8.72
CA LEU A 66 -3.44 8.70 7.36
C LEU A 66 -2.12 7.95 7.27
N VAL A 67 -2.10 6.82 6.56
CA VAL A 67 -0.91 5.98 6.39
C VAL A 67 0.08 6.64 5.43
N GLY A 68 1.36 6.65 5.80
CA GLY A 68 2.42 7.12 4.93
C GLY A 68 2.57 6.26 3.67
N THR A 69 2.95 6.89 2.58
CA THR A 69 3.13 6.31 1.24
C THR A 69 4.59 5.92 0.98
N ASN A 70 5.47 6.11 1.94
CA ASN A 70 6.84 5.60 1.92
C ASN A 70 6.90 4.06 1.79
N SER A 71 8.07 3.55 1.40
CA SER A 71 8.29 2.13 1.10
C SER A 71 8.17 1.20 2.32
N SER A 72 8.37 1.70 3.54
CA SER A 72 8.24 0.90 4.77
C SER A 72 6.79 0.41 4.99
N ASN A 73 5.82 1.09 4.40
CA ASN A 73 4.40 0.73 4.45
C ASN A 73 3.93 -0.11 3.24
N ASN A 74 4.81 -0.51 2.31
CA ASN A 74 4.41 -1.23 1.09
C ASN A 74 3.64 -2.52 1.36
N TRP A 75 4.02 -3.28 2.40
CA TRP A 75 3.31 -4.49 2.81
C TRP A 75 1.85 -4.20 3.19
N TRP A 76 1.59 -3.06 3.83
CA TRP A 76 0.26 -2.66 4.24
C TRP A 76 -0.56 -2.22 3.04
N TRP A 77 0.03 -1.42 2.13
CA TRP A 77 -0.61 -0.98 0.91
C TRP A 77 -1.04 -2.15 0.02
N ALA A 78 -0.16 -3.14 -0.20
CA ALA A 78 -0.49 -4.33 -0.96
C ALA A 78 -1.66 -5.12 -0.35
N ARG A 79 -1.65 -5.27 0.98
CA ARG A 79 -2.74 -5.95 1.70
C ARG A 79 -4.04 -5.17 1.65
N ARG A 80 -3.97 -3.83 1.76
CA ARG A 80 -5.12 -2.94 1.76
C ARG A 80 -5.77 -2.87 0.38
N GLU A 81 -4.95 -2.82 -0.67
CA GLU A 81 -5.39 -2.84 -2.06
C GLU A 81 -6.15 -4.12 -2.39
N LYS A 82 -5.60 -5.30 -2.04
CA LYS A 82 -6.33 -6.56 -2.18
C LYS A 82 -7.70 -6.51 -1.50
N LYS A 83 -7.75 -6.06 -0.24
CA LYS A 83 -9.01 -5.92 0.51
C LYS A 83 -10.00 -4.92 -0.10
N PHE A 84 -9.50 -3.90 -0.80
CA PHE A 84 -10.32 -2.89 -1.45
C PHE A 84 -11.03 -3.46 -2.69
N PHE A 85 -10.32 -4.26 -3.48
CA PHE A 85 -10.90 -4.90 -4.66
C PHE A 85 -11.70 -6.17 -4.32
N ASP A 86 -11.49 -6.78 -3.14
CA ASP A 86 -12.32 -7.87 -2.60
C ASP A 86 -13.65 -7.38 -1.97
N LEU A 87 -13.98 -6.09 -2.04
CA LEU A 87 -15.25 -5.59 -1.52
C LEU A 87 -16.45 -6.16 -2.30
N ARG A 88 -17.59 -6.32 -1.63
CA ARG A 88 -18.84 -6.73 -2.28
C ARG A 88 -19.56 -5.59 -3.01
N GLU A 89 -19.28 -4.36 -2.59
CA GLU A 89 -19.94 -3.15 -3.07
C GLU A 89 -18.90 -2.06 -3.30
N ALA A 90 -19.15 -1.26 -4.33
CA ALA A 90 -18.31 -0.12 -4.65
C ALA A 90 -18.25 0.85 -3.46
N PRO A 91 -17.07 1.42 -3.18
CA PRO A 91 -16.92 2.47 -2.18
C PRO A 91 -17.70 3.74 -2.59
N LYS A 92 -18.01 4.57 -1.59
CA LYS A 92 -18.55 5.91 -1.82
C LYS A 92 -17.43 6.86 -2.24
N GLY A 93 -17.78 8.03 -2.78
CA GLY A 93 -16.81 9.04 -3.24
C GLY A 93 -16.35 8.76 -4.67
N ASN A 94 -16.19 9.83 -5.45
CA ASN A 94 -15.95 9.71 -6.89
C ASN A 94 -14.59 9.06 -7.16
N LEU A 95 -13.55 9.40 -6.38
CA LEU A 95 -12.20 8.92 -6.63
C LEU A 95 -12.07 7.41 -6.40
N PHE A 96 -12.58 6.93 -5.27
CA PHE A 96 -12.51 5.51 -4.92
C PHE A 96 -13.50 4.67 -5.74
N LYS A 97 -14.69 5.20 -6.03
CA LYS A 97 -15.65 4.52 -6.89
C LYS A 97 -15.07 4.32 -8.29
N ASN A 98 -14.49 5.36 -8.88
CA ASN A 98 -13.85 5.28 -10.20
C ASN A 98 -12.72 4.25 -10.23
N LEU A 99 -11.88 4.20 -9.18
CA LEU A 99 -10.85 3.18 -9.04
C LEU A 99 -11.45 1.77 -8.98
N TYR A 100 -12.52 1.58 -8.20
CA TYR A 100 -13.16 0.28 -8.03
C TYR A 100 -13.83 -0.22 -9.31
N GLU A 101 -14.54 0.64 -10.04
CA GLU A 101 -15.23 0.30 -11.29
C GLU A 101 -14.28 -0.04 -12.44
N LYS A 102 -13.05 0.47 -12.35
CA LYS A 102 -11.95 0.16 -13.28
C LYS A 102 -11.29 -1.20 -13.02
N ASN A 103 -11.58 -1.86 -11.90
CA ASN A 103 -11.00 -3.16 -11.56
C ASN A 103 -11.36 -4.23 -12.62
N GLY A 104 -10.34 -4.88 -13.20
CA GLY A 104 -10.53 -5.92 -14.20
C GLY A 104 -10.55 -5.44 -15.66
N GLN A 105 -10.47 -4.14 -15.91
CA GLN A 105 -10.03 -3.62 -17.21
C GLN A 105 -8.50 -3.71 -17.26
N GLU A 106 -7.89 -3.81 -18.45
CA GLU A 106 -6.44 -3.60 -18.63
C GLU A 106 -6.11 -2.14 -18.33
N VAL A 107 -6.23 -1.77 -17.07
CA VAL A 107 -5.80 -0.48 -16.58
C VAL A 107 -4.33 -0.65 -16.34
N ASP A 108 -3.58 0.16 -17.08
CA ASP A 108 -2.20 0.49 -16.77
C ASP A 108 -1.94 0.38 -15.26
N LYS A 109 -0.77 -0.15 -14.88
CA LYS A 109 -0.28 -0.29 -13.48
C LYS A 109 -0.21 1.05 -12.71
N PHE A 110 -0.78 2.11 -13.27
CA PHE A 110 -0.76 3.49 -12.85
C PHE A 110 -1.91 3.90 -11.91
N GLU A 111 -2.98 3.12 -11.73
CA GLU A 111 -4.08 3.44 -10.81
C GLU A 111 -4.17 2.45 -9.64
N SER A 112 -3.29 2.60 -8.63
CA SER A 112 -3.36 1.82 -7.39
C SER A 112 -4.14 2.57 -6.31
N LEU A 113 -4.68 1.83 -5.33
CA LEU A 113 -5.33 2.45 -4.16
C LEU A 113 -4.39 3.45 -3.45
N LYS A 114 -3.11 3.08 -3.35
CA LYS A 114 -2.06 3.94 -2.78
C LYS A 114 -1.99 5.29 -3.49
N LYS A 115 -2.02 5.29 -4.82
CA LYS A 115 -1.97 6.53 -5.63
C LYS A 115 -3.24 7.38 -5.48
N VAL A 116 -4.42 6.76 -5.41
CA VAL A 116 -5.66 7.51 -5.12
C VAL A 116 -5.59 8.20 -3.77
N CYS A 117 -5.08 7.51 -2.73
CA CYS A 117 -4.84 8.12 -1.43
C CYS A 117 -3.84 9.28 -1.52
N MET A 118 -2.72 9.11 -2.24
CA MET A 118 -1.72 10.17 -2.46
C MET A 118 -2.29 11.41 -3.14
N ASN A 119 -3.15 11.21 -4.15
CA ASN A 119 -3.82 12.31 -4.83
C ASN A 119 -4.70 13.10 -3.86
N ILE A 120 -5.50 12.41 -3.05
CA ILE A 120 -6.31 13.05 -2.02
C ILE A 120 -5.44 13.79 -1.00
N TYR A 121 -4.34 13.19 -0.57
CA TYR A 121 -3.44 13.80 0.42
C TYR A 121 -2.89 15.14 -0.05
N SER A 122 -2.66 15.28 -1.36
CA SER A 122 -2.14 16.49 -2.00
C SER A 122 -3.22 17.52 -2.31
N THR A 123 -4.51 17.17 -2.18
CA THR A 123 -5.63 18.08 -2.44
C THR A 123 -5.82 19.04 -1.27
N PRO A 124 -6.04 20.35 -1.50
CA PRO A 124 -6.42 21.29 -0.45
C PRO A 124 -7.64 20.79 0.32
N LYS A 125 -7.61 20.85 1.66
CA LYS A 125 -8.62 20.22 2.52
C LYS A 125 -10.05 20.73 2.25
N ASN A 126 -10.19 21.99 1.87
CA ASN A 126 -11.48 22.59 1.49
C ASN A 126 -12.02 22.14 0.12
N ASN A 127 -11.18 21.52 -0.70
CA ASN A 127 -11.54 21.01 -2.03
C ASN A 127 -11.84 19.50 -2.04
N VAL A 128 -11.65 18.80 -0.90
CA VAL A 128 -11.99 17.38 -0.78
C VAL A 128 -13.48 17.23 -0.53
N LEU A 129 -14.16 16.47 -1.39
CA LEU A 129 -15.57 16.13 -1.20
C LEU A 129 -15.75 15.26 0.05
N LYS A 130 -16.86 15.46 0.78
CA LYS A 130 -17.14 14.75 2.04
C LYS A 130 -17.12 13.23 1.87
N GLU A 131 -17.60 12.73 0.74
CA GLU A 131 -17.62 11.30 0.43
C GLU A 131 -16.22 10.75 0.19
N ASP A 132 -15.35 11.53 -0.47
CA ASP A 132 -13.95 11.17 -0.70
C ASP A 132 -13.13 11.24 0.59
N GLU A 133 -13.40 12.22 1.46
CA GLU A 133 -12.84 12.29 2.82
C GLU A 133 -13.19 11.03 3.62
N LEU A 134 -14.47 10.65 3.68
CA LEU A 134 -14.92 9.45 4.37
C LEU A 134 -14.27 8.17 3.83
N SER A 135 -14.11 8.08 2.51
CA SER A 135 -13.43 6.95 1.89
C SER A 135 -11.93 6.97 2.13
N ALA A 136 -11.29 8.13 2.18
CA ALA A 136 -9.88 8.26 2.55
C ALA A 136 -9.63 7.77 3.97
N PHE A 137 -10.45 8.14 4.94
CA PHE A 137 -10.35 7.58 6.29
C PHE A 137 -10.66 6.09 6.35
N ARG A 138 -11.54 5.58 5.50
CA ARG A 138 -11.84 4.14 5.45
C ARG A 138 -10.67 3.33 4.91
N PHE A 139 -10.02 3.80 3.84
CA PHE A 139 -9.10 2.98 3.05
C PHE A 139 -7.63 3.37 3.23
N CYS A 140 -7.37 4.64 3.52
CA CYS A 140 -6.03 5.20 3.63
C CYS A 140 -5.58 5.40 5.10
N SER A 141 -6.36 4.95 6.09
CA SER A 141 -6.04 5.02 7.53
C SER A 141 -5.72 3.63 8.11
N PRO A 142 -4.84 3.52 9.12
CA PRO A 142 -4.63 2.24 9.80
C PRO A 142 -5.88 1.78 10.56
N LEU A 143 -6.72 2.71 11.03
CA LEU A 143 -7.81 2.46 11.97
C LEU A 143 -9.10 1.92 11.31
N GLY A 144 -9.29 2.14 10.01
CA GLY A 144 -10.53 1.83 9.30
C GLY A 144 -11.77 2.57 9.87
N LYS A 145 -12.98 2.20 9.42
CA LYS A 145 -14.23 2.92 9.76
C LYS A 145 -14.52 3.08 11.26
N LYS A 146 -14.13 2.12 12.10
CA LYS A 146 -14.64 2.01 13.49
C LYS A 146 -14.22 3.16 14.42
N LYS A 147 -13.14 3.88 14.10
CA LYS A 147 -12.69 5.02 14.93
C LYS A 147 -13.01 6.39 14.34
N PHE A 148 -13.40 6.49 13.06
CA PHE A 148 -13.60 7.80 12.45
C PHE A 148 -14.86 8.53 12.96
N SER A 149 -15.91 7.78 13.32
CA SER A 149 -17.15 8.35 13.88
C SER A 149 -17.01 8.96 15.28
N GLN A 150 -15.81 8.97 15.86
CA GLN A 150 -15.53 9.62 17.15
C GLN A 150 -14.88 11.01 16.99
N PHE A 151 -14.51 11.39 15.77
CA PHE A 151 -13.82 12.66 15.47
C PHE A 151 -14.73 13.70 14.77
N HIS A 152 -15.99 13.35 14.54
CA HIS A 152 -17.07 14.19 14.01
C HIS A 152 -18.32 14.00 14.87
#